data_AF-A0A090I8A8-F1
#
_entry.id   AF-A0A090I8A8-F1
#
_cell.length_a   1.000
_cell.length_b   1.000
_cell.length_c   1.000
_cell.angle_alpha   90.00
_cell.angle_beta   90.00
_cell.angle_gamma   90.00
#
_symmetry.space_group_name_H-M   'P 1'
#
loop_
_entity.id
_entity.type
_entity.pdbx_description
1 polymer ?
#
loop_
_entity_poly.entity_id
_entity_poly.type
_entity_poly.pdbx_seq_one_letter_code
_entity_poly.pdbx_strand_id
1 'polypeptide(L)' 'MAEPKKRGRPKVKEPMEQITIKLPPKMLEELRELSGESYNPMSFLIRQAIAEYLKKSR' A
#
# COMPACT_ATOMS: atom_id res chain seq x y z
N MET A 1 -31.78 -33.39 3.44
CA MET A 1 -31.57 -32.14 4.20
C MET A 1 -30.32 -31.47 3.66
N ALA A 2 -30.42 -30.25 3.13
CA ALA A 2 -29.28 -29.56 2.52
C ALA A 2 -28.42 -28.90 3.60
N GLU A 3 -27.11 -29.15 3.57
CA GLU A 3 -26.16 -28.59 4.54
C GLU A 3 -26.12 -27.05 4.47
N PRO A 4 -26.07 -26.34 5.61
CA PRO A 4 -26.07 -24.89 5.62
C PRO A 4 -24.76 -24.34 5.03
N LYS A 5 -24.87 -23.46 4.03
CA LYS A 5 -23.71 -22.74 3.45
C LYS A 5 -22.91 -22.03 4.55
N LYS A 6 -21.60 -22.28 4.59
CA LYS A 6 -20.63 -21.66 5.53
C LYS A 6 -20.88 -20.15 5.63
N ARG A 7 -21.34 -19.69 6.80
CA ARG A 7 -21.47 -18.26 7.14
C ARG A 7 -20.17 -17.82 7.83
N GLY A 8 -19.37 -17.02 7.14
CA GLY A 8 -18.11 -16.46 7.65
C GLY A 8 -17.60 -15.34 6.75
N ARG A 9 -16.65 -14.53 7.25
CA ARG A 9 -16.00 -13.49 6.44
C ARG A 9 -15.42 -14.14 5.19
N PRO A 10 -15.74 -13.67 3.97
CA PRO A 10 -15.08 -14.16 2.77
C PRO A 10 -13.56 -14.00 2.99
N LYS A 11 -12.80 -15.09 2.86
CA LYS A 11 -11.34 -15.03 2.84
C LYS A 11 -11.00 -14.15 1.65
N VAL A 12 -10.68 -12.88 1.92
CA VAL A 12 -10.34 -11.90 0.90
C VAL A 12 -9.18 -12.50 0.08
N LYS A 13 -9.35 -12.45 -1.24
CA LYS A 13 -8.45 -13.00 -2.24
C LYS A 13 -7.09 -12.31 -2.11
N GLU A 14 -6.07 -13.14 -1.98
CA GLU A 14 -4.63 -12.82 -1.96
C GLU A 14 -4.15 -11.91 -0.80
N PRO A 15 -3.26 -12.42 0.08
CA PRO A 15 -2.64 -11.57 1.08
C PRO A 15 -1.79 -10.50 0.37
N MET A 16 -1.92 -9.27 0.85
CA MET A 16 -1.16 -8.14 0.32
C MET A 16 0.33 -8.42 0.56
N GLU A 17 1.13 -8.50 -0.51
CA GLU A 17 2.56 -8.77 -0.40
C GLU A 17 3.25 -7.65 0.39
N GLN A 18 3.98 -8.05 1.44
CA GLN A 18 4.78 -7.13 2.24
C GLN A 18 6.14 -6.94 1.55
N ILE A 19 6.43 -5.71 1.16
CA ILE A 19 7.68 -5.34 0.49
C ILE A 19 8.50 -4.47 1.44
N THR A 20 9.75 -4.86 1.66
CA THR A 20 10.74 -4.05 2.38
C THR A 20 11.66 -3.39 1.37
N ILE A 21 11.78 -2.06 1.42
CA ILE A 21 12.65 -1.27 0.55
C ILE A 21 13.70 -0.59 1.41
N LYS A 22 14.96 -0.60 0.96
CA LYS A 22 16.02 0.18 1.59
C LYS A 22 16.02 1.58 0.99
N LEU A 23 15.83 2.58 1.84
CA LEU A 23 15.85 3.98 1.46
C LEU A 23 16.99 4.70 2.20
N PRO A 24 17.61 5.71 1.57
CA PRO A 24 18.48 6.65 2.27
C PRO A 24 17.74 7.31 3.44
N PRO A 25 18.41 7.59 4.57
CA PRO A 25 17.76 8.15 5.76
C PRO A 25 17.07 9.49 5.49
N LYS A 26 17.70 10.37 4.69
CA LYS A 26 17.12 11.66 4.29
C LYS A 26 15.77 11.52 3.58
N MET A 27 15.67 10.57 2.64
CA MET A 27 14.42 10.33 1.91
C MET A 27 13.30 9.78 2.81
N LEU A 28 13.66 9.03 3.85
CA LEU A 28 12.69 8.50 4.81
C LEU A 28 12.14 9.59 5.73
N GLU A 29 12.97 10.57 6.10
CA GLU A 29 12.52 11.77 6.81
C GLU A 29 11.56 12.60 5.96
N GLU A 30 11.93 12.89 4.71
CA GLU A 30 11.07 13.63 3.76
C GLU A 30 9.72 12.91 3.55
N LEU A 31 9.72 11.59 3.36
CA LEU A 31 8.48 10.80 3.25
C LEU A 31 7.61 10.86 4.51
N ARG A 32 8.24 10.95 5.69
CA ARG A 32 7.53 11.04 6.96
C ARG A 32 6.88 12.41 7.14
N GLU A 33 7.57 13.48 6.76
CA GLU A 33 7.02 14.84 6.74
C GLU A 33 5.82 14.93 5.80
N LEU A 34 5.98 14.45 4.55
CA LEU A 34 4.89 14.39 3.56
C LEU A 34 3.69 13.57 4.04
N SER A 35 3.93 12.47 4.74
CA SER A 35 2.88 11.65 5.34
C SER A 35 2.13 12.40 6.45
N GLY A 36 2.84 13.19 7.25
CA GLY A 36 2.25 14.04 8.28
C GLY A 36 1.39 15.17 7.71
N GLU A 37 1.85 15.85 6.66
CA GLU A 37 1.12 16.96 6.04
C GLU A 37 -0.12 16.50 5.27
N SER A 38 -0.01 15.38 4.55
CA SER A 38 -1.08 14.88 3.68
C SER A 38 -2.09 13.98 4.40
N TYR A 39 -1.88 13.67 5.68
CA TYR A 39 -2.65 12.69 6.47
C TYR A 39 -2.75 11.31 5.80
N ASN A 40 -1.86 11.01 4.85
CA ASN A 40 -1.81 9.75 4.12
C ASN A 40 -0.67 8.88 4.63
N PRO A 41 -0.82 7.55 4.66
CA PRO A 41 0.27 6.66 5.03
C PRO A 41 1.39 6.71 3.99
N MET A 42 2.65 6.57 4.43
CA MET A 42 3.81 6.56 3.53
C MET A 42 3.68 5.55 2.38
N SER A 43 3.08 4.38 2.65
CA SER A 43 2.84 3.35 1.64
C SER A 43 1.92 3.80 0.50
N PHE A 44 0.95 4.67 0.79
CA PHE A 44 0.08 5.27 -0.22
C PHE A 44 0.87 6.25 -1.10
N LEU A 45 1.65 7.15 -0.47
CA LEU A 45 2.49 8.11 -1.19
C LEU A 45 3.49 7.43 -2.11
N ILE A 46 4.14 6.35 -1.64
CA ILE A 46 5.07 5.55 -2.45
C ILE A 46 4.35 4.94 -3.66
N ARG A 47 3.17 4.35 -3.46
CA ARG A 47 2.39 3.76 -4.57
C ARG A 47 1.93 4.80 -5.57
N GLN A 48 1.52 5.98 -5.11
CA GLN A 48 1.12 7.08 -5.96
C GLN A 48 2.30 7.57 -6.82
N ALA A 49 3.45 7.80 -6.21
CA ALA A 49 4.66 8.22 -6.92
C ALA A 49 5.09 7.19 -7.98
N ILE A 50 5.04 5.90 -7.65
CA ILE A 50 5.31 4.82 -8.62
C ILE A 50 4.31 4.87 -9.78
N ALA A 51 3.02 5.02 -9.51
CA ALA A 51 2.00 5.09 -10.55
C ALA A 51 2.18 6.32 -11.45
N GLU A 52 2.52 7.48 -10.89
CA GLU A 52 2.81 8.70 -11.64
C GLU A 52 4.06 8.57 -12.50
N TYR A 53 5.13 7.99 -11.96
CA TYR A 53 6.36 7.71 -12.70
C TYR A 53 6.10 6.78 -13.91
N LEU A 54 5.37 5.69 -13.69
CA LEU A 54 5.01 4.75 -14.76
C LEU A 54 4.11 5.38 -15.83
N LYS A 55 3.21 6.29 -15.44
CA LYS A 55 2.38 7.04 -16.40
C LYS A 55 3.20 8.00 -17.25
N LYS A 56 4.18 8.70 -16.66
CA LYS A 56 5.03 9.68 -17.35
C LYS A 56 6.05 9.01 -18.29
N SER A 57 6.44 7.77 -17.97
CA SER A 57 7.39 7.00 -18.78
C SER A 57 6.74 6.25 -19.96
N ARG A 58 5.43 6.41 -20.16
CA ARG A 58 4.66 5.76 -21.24
C ARG A 58 4.17 6.80 -22.23
#